data_AF-A0A2H9MUU3-F1
#
_entry.id   AF-A0A2H9MUU3-F1
#
_cell.length_a   1.000
_cell.length_b   1.000
_cell.length_c   1.000
_cell.angle_alpha   90.00
_cell.angle_beta   90.00
_cell.angle_gamma   90.00
#
_symmetry.space_group_name_H-M   'P 1'
#
loop_
_entity.id
_entity.type
_entity.pdbx_description
1 polymer ?
#
loop_
_entity_poly.entity_id
_entity_poly.type
_entity_poly.pdbx_seq_one_letter_code
_entity_poly.pdbx_strand_id
1 'polypeptide(L)'
;MQSKFYWYLIIVVFASGLFPFTPTVYAQNEQENYVSTLIITGIGLELTKQALLDDNYDSAEKYSTLTNNFYGKNIQFLRTIDSDFSDDMHIELLDLHSGILSKSNPPDLINQINQLQETLSLVPLGENLNIVVAFILSETDE
;
A
#
# COMPACT_ATOMS: atom_id res chain seq x y z
N MET A 1 -38.49 -49.01 5.88
CA MET A 1 -37.08 -48.54 5.96
C MET A 1 -36.88 -47.10 5.47
N GLN A 2 -37.69 -46.56 4.55
CA GLN A 2 -37.51 -45.21 3.98
C GLN A 2 -37.73 -44.04 4.96
N SER A 3 -38.60 -44.15 5.98
CA SER A 3 -38.91 -43.03 6.89
C SER A 3 -37.72 -42.61 7.79
N LYS A 4 -36.87 -43.56 8.20
CA LYS A 4 -35.67 -43.25 8.99
C LYS A 4 -34.60 -42.52 8.15
N PHE A 5 -34.53 -42.81 6.86
CA PHE A 5 -33.60 -42.17 5.93
C PHE A 5 -33.87 -40.66 5.78
N TYR A 6 -35.15 -40.26 5.67
CA TYR A 6 -35.52 -38.85 5.62
C TYR A 6 -35.18 -38.09 6.92
N TRP A 7 -35.30 -38.74 8.07
CA TRP A 7 -34.89 -38.15 9.35
C TRP A 7 -33.38 -37.90 9.44
N TYR A 8 -32.56 -38.83 8.95
CA TYR A 8 -31.11 -38.61 8.87
C TYR A 8 -30.75 -37.50 7.87
N LEU A 9 -31.49 -37.39 6.76
CA LEU A 9 -31.28 -36.35 5.75
C LEU A 9 -31.58 -34.95 6.31
N ILE A 10 -32.64 -34.81 7.11
CA ILE A 10 -32.96 -33.55 7.81
C ILE A 10 -31.86 -33.16 8.80
N ILE A 11 -31.35 -34.11 9.58
CA ILE A 11 -30.27 -33.85 10.56
C ILE A 11 -28.98 -33.42 9.85
N VAL A 12 -28.63 -34.04 8.72
CA VAL A 12 -27.43 -33.68 7.94
C VAL A 12 -27.54 -32.28 7.33
N VAL A 13 -28.70 -31.91 6.79
CA VAL A 13 -28.95 -30.56 6.24
C VAL A 13 -28.95 -29.50 7.34
N PHE A 14 -29.49 -29.82 8.52
CA PHE A 14 -29.49 -28.90 9.65
C PHE A 14 -28.09 -28.75 10.26
N ALA A 15 -27.31 -29.82 10.35
CA ALA A 15 -25.93 -29.78 10.81
C ALA A 15 -25.01 -29.01 9.85
N SER A 16 -25.25 -29.08 8.54
CA SER A 16 -24.48 -28.34 7.53
C SER A 16 -24.92 -26.88 7.37
N GLY A 17 -26.16 -26.53 7.72
CA GLY A 17 -26.63 -25.14 7.77
C GLY A 17 -26.22 -24.36 9.02
N LEU A 18 -25.75 -25.05 10.07
CA LEU A 18 -25.29 -24.44 11.33
C LEU A 18 -23.77 -24.23 11.39
N PHE A 19 -23.01 -24.69 10.39
CA PHE A 19 -21.66 -24.19 10.19
C PHE A 19 -21.79 -22.90 9.37
N PRO A 20 -21.74 -21.71 9.99
CA PRO A 20 -21.45 -20.53 9.21
C PRO A 20 -20.10 -20.81 8.54
N PHE A 21 -20.10 -20.96 7.22
CA PHE A 21 -18.95 -20.58 6.43
C PHE A 21 -18.79 -19.10 6.70
N THR A 22 -18.13 -18.74 7.79
CA THR A 22 -17.47 -17.46 7.86
C THR A 22 -16.40 -17.57 6.78
N PRO A 23 -16.50 -16.87 5.64
CA PRO A 23 -15.27 -16.59 4.94
C PRO A 23 -14.43 -15.88 5.99
N THR A 24 -13.37 -16.53 6.46
CA THR A 24 -12.27 -15.81 7.07
C THR A 24 -11.65 -15.02 5.93
N VAL A 25 -12.35 -13.95 5.53
CA VAL A 25 -11.70 -12.81 4.92
C VAL A 25 -10.72 -12.42 6.00
N TYR A 26 -9.43 -12.61 5.74
CA TYR A 26 -8.41 -12.01 6.58
C TYR A 26 -8.79 -10.54 6.65
N ALA A 27 -9.29 -10.10 7.80
CA ALA A 27 -9.49 -8.69 8.08
C ALA A 27 -8.07 -8.12 8.12
N GLN A 28 -7.57 -7.75 6.95
CA GLN A 28 -6.29 -7.11 6.76
C GLN A 28 -6.35 -5.86 7.62
N ASN A 29 -5.56 -5.84 8.69
CA ASN A 29 -5.66 -4.86 9.75
C ASN A 29 -5.44 -3.47 9.14
N GLU A 30 -6.35 -2.52 9.41
CA GLU A 30 -6.24 -1.15 8.91
C GLU A 30 -4.86 -0.56 9.24
N GLN A 31 -4.33 -0.81 10.43
CA GLN A 31 -2.99 -0.37 10.80
C GLN A 31 -1.88 -0.99 9.93
N GLU A 32 -2.04 -2.25 9.52
CA GLU A 32 -1.07 -2.94 8.67
C GLU A 32 -1.12 -2.41 7.23
N ASN A 33 -2.30 -2.05 6.73
CA ASN A 33 -2.46 -1.40 5.42
C ASN A 33 -1.85 0.01 5.41
N TYR A 34 -2.03 0.75 6.50
CA TYR A 34 -1.43 2.07 6.65
C TYR A 34 0.09 2.00 6.61
N VAL A 35 0.67 1.17 7.47
CA VAL A 35 2.13 0.97 7.55
C VAL A 35 2.70 0.45 6.22
N SER A 36 2.03 -0.52 5.58
CA SER A 36 2.49 -1.07 4.30
C SER A 36 2.47 -0.02 3.20
N THR A 37 1.43 0.82 3.15
CA THR A 37 1.33 1.89 2.16
C THR A 37 2.50 2.86 2.29
N LEU A 38 2.82 3.29 3.51
CA LEU A 38 3.94 4.21 3.76
C LEU A 38 5.29 3.60 3.42
N ILE A 39 5.50 2.31 3.71
CA ILE A 39 6.76 1.64 3.40
C ILE A 39 6.94 1.49 1.89
N ILE A 40 5.90 1.10 1.16
CA ILE A 40 5.96 0.99 -0.31
C ILE A 40 6.26 2.35 -0.92
N THR A 41 5.65 3.42 -0.41
CA THR A 41 5.96 4.79 -0.83
C THR A 41 7.41 5.17 -0.55
N GLY A 42 7.94 4.82 0.64
CA GLY A 42 9.35 5.02 0.97
C GLY A 42 10.31 4.29 0.04
N ILE A 43 9.99 3.05 -0.35
CA ILE A 43 10.76 2.27 -1.34
C ILE A 43 10.70 2.93 -2.71
N GLY A 44 9.51 3.36 -3.15
CA GLY A 44 9.33 4.06 -4.41
C GLY A 44 10.17 5.34 -4.51
N LEU A 45 10.19 6.13 -3.43
CA LEU A 45 11.05 7.31 -3.29
C LEU A 45 12.54 6.96 -3.36
N GLU A 46 12.98 5.90 -2.69
CA GLU A 46 14.38 5.46 -2.75
C GLU A 46 14.78 5.04 -4.17
N LEU A 47 13.94 4.29 -4.88
CA LEU A 47 14.18 3.92 -6.28
C LEU A 47 14.25 5.13 -7.20
N THR A 48 13.35 6.11 -7.02
CA THR A 48 13.40 7.39 -7.75
C THR A 48 14.70 8.13 -7.49
N LYS A 49 15.14 8.19 -6.24
CA LYS A 49 16.40 8.85 -5.85
C LYS A 49 17.61 8.17 -6.47
N GLN A 50 17.69 6.84 -6.44
CA GLN A 50 18.76 6.09 -7.10
C GLN A 50 18.79 6.37 -8.61
N ALA A 51 17.63 6.39 -9.27
CA ALA A 51 17.54 6.73 -10.68
C ALA A 51 18.02 8.17 -10.99
N LEU A 52 17.73 9.15 -10.12
CA LEU A 52 18.22 10.52 -10.26
C LEU A 52 19.74 10.62 -10.03
N LEU A 53 20.30 9.84 -9.10
CA LEU A 53 21.75 9.76 -8.86
C LEU A 53 22.50 9.17 -10.07
N ASP A 54 21.86 8.24 -10.78
CA ASP A 54 22.36 7.63 -12.01
C ASP A 54 22.09 8.46 -13.28
N ASP A 55 21.56 9.68 -13.13
CA ASP A 55 21.13 10.57 -14.24
C ASP A 55 20.12 9.91 -15.20
N ASN A 56 19.33 8.96 -14.69
CA ASN A 56 18.35 8.20 -15.45
C ASN A 56 16.91 8.71 -15.20
N TYR A 57 16.56 9.79 -15.90
CA TYR A 57 15.23 10.40 -15.80
C TYR A 57 14.09 9.47 -16.25
N ASP A 58 14.32 8.61 -17.24
CA ASP A 58 13.28 7.69 -17.72
C ASP A 58 12.88 6.69 -16.61
N SER A 59 13.84 6.22 -15.83
CA SER A 59 13.58 5.38 -14.66
C SER A 59 12.98 6.18 -13.50
N ALA A 60 13.48 7.39 -13.25
CA ALA A 60 12.96 8.26 -12.18
C ALA A 60 11.49 8.62 -12.42
N GLU A 61 11.10 8.88 -13.68
CA GLU A 61 9.71 9.11 -14.10
C GLU A 61 8.85 7.88 -13.83
N LYS A 62 9.31 6.67 -14.22
CA LYS A 62 8.57 5.43 -13.97
C LYS A 62 8.34 5.17 -12.49
N TYR A 63 9.38 5.30 -11.67
CA TYR A 63 9.28 5.05 -10.23
C TYR A 63 8.41 6.11 -9.53
N SER A 64 8.55 7.39 -9.90
CA SER A 64 7.69 8.44 -9.34
C SER A 64 6.23 8.32 -9.77
N THR A 65 5.97 7.87 -11.00
CA THR A 65 4.61 7.54 -11.48
C THR A 65 4.00 6.40 -10.68
N LEU A 66 4.74 5.30 -10.51
CA LEU A 66 4.29 4.15 -9.73
C LEU A 66 3.97 4.57 -8.29
N THR A 67 4.88 5.32 -7.66
CA THR A 67 4.73 5.81 -6.28
C THR A 67 3.50 6.69 -6.13
N ASN A 68 3.29 7.65 -7.04
CA ASN A 68 2.11 8.53 -7.03
C ASN A 68 0.82 7.76 -7.22
N ASN A 69 0.78 6.84 -8.19
CA ASN A 69 -0.41 6.04 -8.45
C ASN A 69 -0.75 5.15 -7.26
N PHE A 70 0.24 4.49 -6.67
CA PHE A 70 0.06 3.63 -5.52
C PHE A 70 -0.44 4.42 -4.30
N TYR A 71 0.21 5.53 -3.96
CA TYR A 71 -0.22 6.38 -2.84
C TYR A 71 -1.61 6.98 -3.10
N GLY A 72 -1.84 7.50 -4.32
CA GLY A 72 -3.11 8.07 -4.74
C GLY A 72 -4.27 7.09 -4.75
N LYS A 73 -4.05 5.82 -5.12
CA LYS A 73 -5.07 4.75 -4.99
C LYS A 73 -5.50 4.55 -3.53
N ASN A 74 -4.57 4.72 -2.60
CA ASN A 74 -4.80 4.49 -1.17
C ASN A 74 -5.19 5.77 -0.39
N ILE A 75 -5.20 6.95 -1.03
CA ILE A 75 -5.36 8.24 -0.35
C ILE A 75 -6.60 8.35 0.52
N GLN A 76 -7.73 7.79 0.06
CA GLN A 76 -8.99 7.88 0.80
C GLN A 76 -8.91 7.11 2.13
N PHE A 77 -8.19 6.00 2.15
CA PHE A 77 -7.93 5.22 3.35
C PHE A 77 -6.90 5.92 4.25
N LEU A 78 -5.81 6.46 3.70
CA LEU A 78 -4.82 7.19 4.48
C LEU A 78 -5.45 8.39 5.21
N ARG A 79 -6.36 9.11 4.51
CA ARG A 79 -7.14 10.21 5.08
C ARG A 79 -8.04 9.83 6.25
N THR A 80 -8.46 8.56 6.37
CA THR A 80 -9.26 8.13 7.54
C THR A 80 -8.43 8.04 8.82
N ILE A 81 -7.11 7.93 8.68
CA ILE A 81 -6.16 7.80 9.79
C ILE A 81 -5.56 9.17 10.13
N ASP A 82 -5.02 9.86 9.13
CA ASP A 82 -4.46 11.21 9.27
C ASP A 82 -4.65 11.98 7.95
N SER A 83 -5.69 12.81 7.87
CA SER A 83 -6.01 13.56 6.65
C SER A 83 -4.94 14.56 6.26
N ASP A 84 -4.42 15.29 7.24
CA ASP A 84 -3.51 16.40 7.00
C ASP A 84 -2.17 15.87 6.49
N PHE A 85 -1.61 14.87 7.20
CA PHE A 85 -0.41 14.18 6.74
C PHE A 85 -0.59 13.56 5.35
N SER A 86 -1.73 12.92 5.11
CA SER A 86 -1.99 12.22 3.85
C SER A 86 -2.08 13.19 2.67
N ASP A 87 -2.72 14.34 2.87
CA ASP A 87 -2.87 15.35 1.84
C ASP A 87 -1.56 16.07 1.54
N ASP A 88 -0.81 16.46 2.56
CA ASP A 88 0.50 17.09 2.40
C ASP A 88 1.46 16.15 1.65
N MET A 89 1.51 14.88 2.07
CA MET A 89 2.31 13.85 1.43
C MET A 89 1.86 13.61 -0.03
N HIS A 90 0.56 13.53 -0.31
CA HIS A 90 0.08 13.38 -1.68
C HIS A 90 0.49 14.56 -2.58
N ILE A 91 0.38 15.79 -2.08
CA ILE A 91 0.78 17.00 -2.82
C ILE A 91 2.28 16.99 -3.08
N GLU A 92 3.11 16.69 -2.08
CA GLU A 92 4.56 16.68 -2.26
C GLU A 92 5.04 15.60 -3.25
N LEU A 93 4.36 14.44 -3.35
CA LEU A 93 4.66 13.44 -4.39
C LEU A 93 4.32 13.93 -5.79
N LEU A 94 3.21 14.66 -5.93
CA LEU A 94 2.80 15.25 -7.21
C LEU A 94 3.77 16.35 -7.65
N ASP A 95 4.22 17.17 -6.70
CA ASP A 95 5.22 18.21 -6.95
C ASP A 95 6.56 17.59 -7.34
N LEU A 96 7.01 16.56 -6.62
CA LEU A 96 8.23 15.80 -6.97
C LEU A 96 8.13 15.22 -8.38
N HIS A 97 7.02 14.57 -8.71
CA HIS A 97 6.82 13.97 -10.03
C HIS A 97 6.78 15.03 -11.14
N SER A 98 6.13 16.17 -10.90
CA SER A 98 6.15 17.31 -11.82
C SER A 98 7.56 17.87 -12.01
N GLY A 99 8.35 17.91 -10.93
CA GLY A 99 9.77 18.26 -10.96
C GLY A 99 10.61 17.30 -11.82
N ILE A 100 10.34 16.00 -11.73
CA ILE A 100 11.00 14.97 -12.56
C ILE A 100 10.61 15.11 -14.04
N LEU A 101 9.32 15.27 -14.34
CA LEU A 101 8.82 15.45 -15.72
C LEU A 101 9.40 16.70 -16.39
N SER A 102 9.58 17.76 -15.62
CA SER A 102 10.20 19.02 -16.09
C SER A 102 11.72 18.97 -16.15
N LYS A 103 12.34 17.86 -15.73
CA LYS A 103 13.80 17.69 -15.61
C LYS A 103 14.44 18.81 -14.78
N SER A 104 13.81 19.12 -13.65
CA SER A 104 14.32 20.04 -12.66
C SER A 104 15.69 19.58 -12.13
N ASN A 105 16.43 20.49 -11.50
CA ASN A 105 17.79 20.25 -11.06
C ASN A 105 17.89 19.00 -10.12
N PRO A 106 18.70 17.98 -10.44
CA PRO A 106 18.75 16.72 -9.67
C PRO A 106 19.01 16.88 -8.16
N PRO A 107 19.95 17.72 -7.69
CA PRO A 107 20.17 17.95 -6.26
C PRO A 107 18.94 18.46 -5.52
N ASP A 108 18.12 19.29 -6.17
CA ASP A 108 16.91 19.84 -5.56
C ASP A 108 15.84 18.75 -5.43
N LEU A 109 15.67 17.93 -6.48
CA LEU A 109 14.79 16.75 -6.47
C LEU A 109 15.21 15.72 -5.42
N ILE A 110 16.52 15.44 -5.31
CA ILE A 110 17.06 14.52 -4.30
C ILE A 110 16.84 15.07 -2.90
N ASN A 111 17.00 16.39 -2.69
CA ASN A 111 16.72 17.01 -1.41
C ASN A 111 15.24 16.90 -1.03
N GLN A 112 14.33 17.13 -1.97
CA GLN A 112 12.89 16.94 -1.77
C GLN A 112 12.57 15.48 -1.41
N ILE A 113 13.18 14.50 -2.08
CA ILE A 113 13.01 13.08 -1.73
C ILE A 113 13.50 12.79 -0.30
N ASN A 114 14.63 13.36 0.12
CA ASN A 114 15.12 13.15 1.48
C ASN A 114 14.16 13.72 2.53
N GLN A 115 13.57 14.89 2.28
CA GLN A 115 12.57 15.50 3.17
C GLN A 115 11.31 14.64 3.28
N LEU A 116 10.87 14.08 2.16
CA LEU A 116 9.76 13.13 2.11
C LEU A 116 10.05 11.84 2.90
N GLN A 117 11.24 11.27 2.73
CA GLN A 117 11.67 10.09 3.49
C GLN A 117 11.78 10.37 4.99
N GLU A 118 12.26 11.55 5.38
CA GLU A 118 12.31 11.97 6.78
C GLU A 118 10.90 12.09 7.36
N THR A 119 9.98 12.70 6.61
CA THR A 119 8.56 12.82 6.99
C THR A 119 7.90 11.45 7.19
N LEU A 120 8.14 10.50 6.29
CA LEU A 120 7.66 9.12 6.44
C LEU A 120 8.25 8.41 7.67
N SER A 121 9.50 8.72 8.03
CA SER A 121 10.19 8.09 9.17
C SER A 121 9.66 8.55 10.53
N LEU A 122 8.96 9.69 10.58
CA LEU A 122 8.32 10.19 11.79
C LEU A 122 7.04 9.40 12.14
N VAL A 123 6.49 8.64 11.20
CA VAL A 123 5.31 7.81 11.44
C VAL A 123 5.74 6.54 12.19
N PRO A 124 5.17 6.25 13.37
CA PRO A 124 5.52 5.05 14.11
C PRO A 124 5.06 3.80 13.34
N LEU A 125 6.03 3.09 12.75
CA LEU A 125 5.81 1.80 12.09
C LEU A 125 5.53 0.76 13.19
N GLY A 126 4.36 0.14 13.17
CA GLY A 126 4.04 -0.97 14.07
C GLY A 126 4.99 -2.15 13.90
N GLU A 127 5.12 -3.01 14.92
CA GLU A 127 6.19 -4.01 15.07
C GLU A 127 6.29 -5.11 13.98
N ASN A 128 5.42 -5.16 12.95
CA ASN A 128 5.29 -6.33 12.08
C ASN A 128 5.70 -6.11 10.61
N LEU A 129 6.99 -6.27 10.33
CA LEU A 129 7.62 -6.10 9.01
C LEU A 129 7.32 -7.23 7.99
N ASN A 130 6.83 -8.39 8.42
CA ASN A 130 6.60 -9.54 7.53
C ASN A 130 5.47 -9.32 6.50
N ILE A 131 4.56 -8.39 6.79
CA ILE A 131 3.37 -8.09 5.97
C ILE A 131 3.73 -7.17 4.80
N VAL A 132 4.72 -6.31 5.00
CA VAL A 132 5.26 -5.38 4.00
C VAL A 132 5.79 -6.13 2.78
N VAL A 133 6.50 -7.24 3.00
CA VAL A 133 7.04 -8.09 1.94
C VAL A 133 5.92 -8.74 1.12
N ALA A 134 4.84 -9.18 1.78
CA ALA A 134 3.70 -9.78 1.10
C ALA A 134 2.94 -8.75 0.23
N PHE A 135 2.82 -7.51 0.70
CA PHE A 135 2.14 -6.44 -0.05
C PHE A 135 2.94 -6.01 -1.30
N ILE A 136 4.26 -5.87 -1.18
CA ILE A 136 5.15 -5.59 -2.33
C ILE A 136 5.03 -6.69 -3.39
N LEU A 137 5.05 -7.97 -2.97
CA LEU A 137 4.93 -9.10 -3.90
C LEU A 137 3.56 -9.13 -4.60
N SER A 138 2.49 -8.69 -3.94
CA SER A 138 1.14 -8.63 -4.53
C SER A 138 0.98 -7.53 -5.57
N GLU A 139 1.60 -6.36 -5.38
CA GLU A 139 1.51 -5.24 -6.35
C GLU A 139 2.43 -5.44 -7.57
N THR A 140 3.42 -6.34 -7.49
CA THR A 140 4.33 -6.63 -8.63
C THR A 140 3.77 -7.68 -9.59
N ASP A 141 2.64 -8.32 -9.24
CA ASP A 141 2.02 -9.41 -10.00
C ASP A 141 0.76 -8.96 -10.80
N GLU A 142 0.39 -7.67 -10.72
CA GLU A 142 -0.58 -7.01 -11.62
C GLU A 142 0.09 -6.36 -12.85
#